data_AF-A0A931ZXB4-F1
#
_entry.id   AF-A0A931ZXB4-F1
#
_cell.length_a   1.000
_cell.length_b   1.000
_cell.length_c   1.000
_cell.angle_alpha   90.00
_cell.angle_beta   90.00
_cell.angle_gamma   90.00
#
_symmetry.space_group_name_H-M   'P 1'
#
loop_
_entity.id
_entity.type
_entity.pdbx_description
1 polymer ?
#
loop_
_entity_poly.entity_id
_entity_poly.type
_entity_poly.pdbx_seq_one_letter_code
_entity_poly.pdbx_strand_id
1 'polypeptide(L)'
;TYTGVGGVEINSPLRRFFYALRFGSLKLFLSSDVTKESRILYYRDIKERVLKIAPFLKLDRDPYLVIAEGKMYWILDAYTSTDRYPYSQQLSLNGSPSTSLRVNYIRNSVKAVVDAYDGTIKLYQADLDDPIIRTYAKIFPKTFRELEEMPKGLISHIRYPEDIFTLQTAIYTTYHMDDPQIFYNKEDQWEIPAISTSNKEQTGGRGESMAPRHLIMKLPGEKAEEYILMLPFTPRAKDNLSAWMVARNDGGQYGKLVVYRFPKDKLVFGPKQVIGRINQDAEVSRQISLWDQRGSQVIQGPLLVIPIEESLVYVRPLYLKAEAGKIPELKRVIVAYENKIAMEETLEAGLAKIFGTAEGGQAKPSGVSARIAPTGEADMTKEGLLQQATQSYEAAIRAQREGDWGRYGEEIKRLGEILSKLSLRSSN
;
A
#
# COMPACT_ATOMS: atom_id res chain seq x y z
N THR A 1 -16.50 9.06 33.26
CA THR A 1 -17.85 8.55 32.97
C THR A 1 -17.97 8.27 31.47
N TYR A 2 -18.55 7.15 31.07
CA TYR A 2 -18.81 6.83 29.66
C TYR A 2 -19.99 7.66 29.16
N THR A 3 -19.82 8.40 28.06
CA THR A 3 -20.85 9.27 27.48
C THR A 3 -21.38 8.76 26.14
N GLY A 4 -20.93 7.59 25.69
CA GLY A 4 -21.37 6.99 24.44
C GLY A 4 -22.78 6.39 24.54
N VAL A 5 -23.44 6.26 23.39
CA VAL A 5 -24.80 5.70 23.30
C VAL A 5 -24.82 4.17 23.17
N GLY A 6 -23.64 3.56 23.04
CA GLY A 6 -23.46 2.13 22.80
C GLY A 6 -23.76 1.25 24.01
N GLY A 7 -24.17 0.01 23.74
CA GLY A 7 -24.44 -1.00 24.77
C GLY A 7 -25.84 -0.92 25.35
N VAL A 8 -26.21 -1.96 26.09
CA VAL A 8 -27.54 -2.09 26.69
C VAL A 8 -27.48 -1.63 28.15
N GLU A 9 -28.39 -0.74 28.53
CA GLU A 9 -28.50 -0.27 29.92
C GLU A 9 -28.92 -1.39 30.86
N ILE A 10 -28.17 -1.56 31.94
CA ILE A 10 -28.43 -2.52 33.03
C ILE A 10 -28.98 -1.81 34.27
N ASN A 11 -29.98 -0.98 34.02
CA ASN A 11 -30.64 -0.08 34.98
C ASN A 11 -31.63 -0.77 35.93
N SER A 12 -31.89 -2.07 35.78
CA SER A 12 -32.81 -2.83 36.63
C SER A 12 -32.20 -4.14 37.13
N PRO A 13 -32.55 -4.60 38.36
CA PRO A 13 -32.10 -5.87 38.90
C PRO A 13 -32.45 -7.07 38.01
N LEU A 14 -33.61 -7.04 37.35
CA LEU A 14 -34.02 -8.10 36.42
C LEU A 14 -33.09 -8.19 35.20
N ARG A 15 -32.74 -7.05 34.58
CA ARG A 15 -31.76 -7.03 33.48
C ARG A 15 -30.40 -7.51 33.95
N ARG A 16 -29.95 -7.09 35.14
CA ARG A 16 -28.69 -7.55 35.74
C ARG A 16 -28.69 -9.07 35.96
N PHE A 17 -29.80 -9.63 36.44
CA PHE A 17 -29.94 -11.08 36.62
C PHE A 17 -29.82 -11.85 35.30
N PHE A 18 -30.55 -11.44 34.26
CA PHE A 18 -30.46 -12.09 32.94
C PHE A 18 -29.05 -11.99 32.33
N TYR A 19 -28.37 -10.86 32.49
CA TYR A 19 -26.98 -10.73 32.04
C TYR A 19 -26.00 -11.54 32.89
N ALA A 20 -26.21 -11.62 34.21
CA ALA A 20 -25.42 -12.49 35.09
C ALA A 20 -25.56 -13.97 34.69
N LEU A 21 -26.77 -14.42 34.33
CA LEU A 21 -27.00 -15.75 33.77
C LEU A 21 -26.32 -15.93 32.41
N ARG A 22 -26.50 -14.98 31.48
CA ARG A 22 -25.93 -15.06 30.12
C ARG A 22 -24.40 -15.15 30.11
N PHE A 23 -23.74 -14.43 31.00
CA PHE A 23 -22.28 -14.38 31.12
C PHE A 23 -21.72 -15.29 32.22
N GLY A 24 -22.57 -16.05 32.92
CA GLY A 24 -22.15 -16.95 34.00
C GLY A 24 -21.42 -16.23 35.15
N SER A 25 -21.77 -14.97 35.44
CA SER A 25 -21.05 -14.14 36.40
C SER A 25 -21.99 -13.45 37.38
N LEU A 26 -22.05 -13.98 38.61
CA LEU A 26 -22.81 -13.38 39.72
C LEU A 26 -22.28 -12.00 40.12
N LYS A 27 -21.03 -11.67 39.77
CA LYS A 27 -20.44 -10.34 40.01
C LYS A 27 -21.23 -9.23 39.30
N LEU A 28 -21.83 -9.50 38.14
CA LEU A 28 -22.69 -8.53 37.44
C LEU A 28 -23.95 -8.16 38.22
N PHE A 29 -24.43 -9.06 39.09
CA PHE A 29 -25.62 -8.84 39.90
C PHE A 29 -25.29 -8.23 41.27
N LEU A 30 -24.19 -8.68 41.89
CA LEU A 30 -23.83 -8.32 43.27
C LEU A 30 -22.86 -7.15 43.41
N SER A 31 -22.18 -6.74 42.33
CA SER A 31 -21.19 -5.65 42.39
C SER A 31 -21.84 -4.28 42.56
N SER A 32 -21.30 -3.49 43.50
CA SER A 32 -21.61 -2.07 43.69
C SER A 32 -21.07 -1.18 42.58
N ASP A 33 -20.11 -1.65 41.78
CA ASP A 33 -19.54 -0.90 40.65
C ASP A 33 -20.54 -0.79 39.49
N VAL A 34 -21.56 -1.65 39.48
CA VAL A 34 -22.65 -1.62 38.51
C VAL A 34 -23.74 -0.68 39.01
N THR A 35 -23.83 0.49 38.41
CA THR A 35 -24.83 1.53 38.70
C THR A 35 -26.00 1.50 37.70
N LYS A 36 -26.99 2.40 37.83
CA LYS A 36 -28.13 2.45 36.90
C LYS A 36 -27.74 3.00 35.52
N GLU A 37 -26.66 3.77 35.48
CA GLU A 37 -26.06 4.38 34.29
C GLU A 37 -25.13 3.40 33.56
N SER A 38 -24.86 2.24 34.17
CA SER A 38 -23.99 1.22 33.59
C SER A 38 -24.61 0.60 32.33
N ARG A 39 -23.75 0.37 31.34
CA ARG A 39 -24.10 -0.28 30.08
C ARG A 39 -23.24 -1.50 29.85
N ILE A 40 -23.83 -2.55 29.28
CA ILE A 40 -23.10 -3.76 28.92
C ILE A 40 -22.80 -3.78 27.42
N LEU A 41 -21.52 -3.90 27.09
CA LEU A 41 -20.99 -4.03 25.74
C LEU A 41 -20.54 -5.46 25.51
N TYR A 42 -21.39 -6.27 24.88
CA TYR A 42 -21.14 -7.71 24.75
C TYR A 42 -20.76 -8.16 23.34
N TYR A 43 -21.19 -7.45 22.29
CA TYR A 43 -20.62 -7.59 20.95
C TYR A 43 -19.53 -6.54 20.78
N ARG A 44 -18.28 -6.92 21.05
CA ARG A 44 -17.12 -6.01 20.96
C ARG A 44 -16.33 -6.19 19.68
N ASP A 45 -16.39 -7.38 19.08
CA ASP A 45 -15.78 -7.62 17.79
C ASP A 45 -16.53 -6.85 16.69
N ILE A 46 -15.81 -6.02 15.95
CA ILE A 46 -16.38 -5.15 14.93
C ILE A 46 -17.00 -5.93 13.77
N LYS A 47 -16.41 -7.07 13.39
CA LYS A 47 -16.92 -7.92 12.30
C LYS A 47 -18.21 -8.59 12.74
N GLU A 48 -18.25 -9.11 13.96
CA GLU A 48 -19.45 -9.71 14.55
C GLU A 48 -20.60 -8.69 14.59
N ARG A 49 -20.35 -7.46 15.05
CA ARG A 49 -21.39 -6.42 15.10
C ARG A 49 -21.94 -6.09 13.72
N VAL A 50 -21.08 -5.90 12.72
CA VAL A 50 -21.53 -5.59 11.35
C VAL A 50 -22.33 -6.75 10.76
N LEU A 51 -21.86 -7.99 10.91
CA LEU A 51 -22.56 -9.18 10.41
C LEU A 51 -23.87 -9.47 11.14
N LYS A 52 -24.03 -9.03 12.40
CA LYS A 52 -25.34 -9.10 13.08
C LYS A 52 -26.38 -8.17 12.46
N ILE A 53 -25.97 -7.03 11.93
CA ILE A 53 -26.86 -6.07 11.25
C ILE A 53 -27.12 -6.51 9.80
N ALA A 54 -26.07 -6.92 9.08
CA ALA A 54 -26.13 -7.27 7.67
C ALA A 54 -25.48 -8.64 7.40
N PRO A 55 -26.11 -9.76 7.82
CA PRO A 55 -25.53 -11.11 7.73
C PRO A 55 -25.38 -11.63 6.29
N PHE A 56 -26.05 -10.97 5.34
CA PHE A 56 -25.99 -11.29 3.91
C PHE A 56 -24.75 -10.73 3.21
N LEU A 57 -24.01 -9.82 3.85
CA LEU A 57 -22.74 -9.30 3.34
C LEU A 57 -21.57 -10.22 3.70
N LYS A 58 -20.53 -10.20 2.88
CA LYS A 58 -19.23 -10.82 3.21
C LYS A 58 -18.24 -9.72 3.55
N LEU A 59 -17.57 -9.82 4.68
CA LEU A 59 -16.59 -8.80 5.08
C LEU A 59 -15.22 -9.12 4.48
N ASP A 60 -14.50 -8.07 4.10
CA ASP A 60 -13.08 -8.15 3.82
C ASP A 60 -12.30 -8.56 5.07
N ARG A 61 -11.17 -9.24 4.87
CA ARG A 61 -10.32 -9.70 5.96
C ARG A 61 -9.63 -8.58 6.72
N ASP A 62 -9.37 -7.42 6.09
CA ASP A 62 -8.52 -6.35 6.63
C ASP A 62 -9.30 -5.07 7.00
N PRO A 63 -9.99 -5.06 8.16
CA PRO A 63 -10.58 -3.83 8.70
C PRO A 63 -9.49 -2.87 9.17
N TYR A 64 -9.68 -1.57 8.97
CA TYR A 64 -8.66 -0.57 9.28
C TYR A 64 -9.20 0.59 10.10
N LEU A 65 -8.30 1.17 10.90
CA LEU A 65 -8.62 2.28 11.77
C LEU A 65 -8.28 3.62 11.09
N VAL A 66 -9.22 4.54 11.15
CA VAL A 66 -9.12 5.90 10.62
C VAL A 66 -9.33 6.90 11.75
N ILE A 67 -8.50 7.94 11.78
CA ILE A 67 -8.71 9.09 12.65
C ILE A 67 -9.34 10.19 11.80
N ALA A 68 -10.58 10.54 12.12
CA ALA A 68 -11.29 11.63 11.47
C ALA A 68 -11.97 12.49 12.52
N GLU A 69 -11.86 13.81 12.40
CA GLU A 69 -12.56 14.77 13.27
C GLU A 69 -12.28 14.55 14.78
N GLY A 70 -11.04 14.16 15.10
CA GLY A 70 -10.61 13.88 16.49
C GLY A 70 -11.17 12.59 17.09
N LYS A 71 -11.83 11.75 16.28
CA LYS A 71 -12.38 10.44 16.68
C LYS A 71 -11.75 9.31 15.88
N MET A 72 -11.84 8.12 16.44
CA MET A 72 -11.35 6.89 15.83
C MET A 72 -12.53 6.09 15.27
N TYR A 73 -12.41 5.66 14.02
CA TYR A 73 -13.40 4.87 13.30
C TYR A 73 -12.77 3.63 12.70
N TRP A 74 -13.41 2.48 12.86
CA TRP A 74 -13.09 1.31 12.07
C TRP A 74 -13.86 1.35 10.76
N ILE A 75 -13.18 1.20 9.64
CA ILE A 75 -13.81 0.98 8.33
C ILE A 75 -13.62 -0.48 7.95
N LEU A 76 -14.72 -1.10 7.53
CA LEU A 76 -14.75 -2.46 7.02
C LEU A 76 -15.36 -2.45 5.63
N ASP A 77 -14.64 -3.00 4.67
CA ASP A 77 -15.17 -3.29 3.35
C ASP A 77 -16.09 -4.51 3.42
N ALA A 78 -17.22 -4.42 2.71
CA ALA A 78 -18.23 -5.44 2.69
C ALA A 78 -18.75 -5.67 1.28
N TYR A 79 -18.81 -6.94 0.92
CA TYR A 79 -19.14 -7.43 -0.40
C TYR A 79 -20.55 -7.98 -0.48
N THR A 80 -21.19 -7.74 -1.61
CA THR A 80 -22.17 -8.71 -2.11
C THR A 80 -21.44 -9.74 -2.96
N SER A 81 -21.88 -11.00 -2.87
CA SER A 81 -21.24 -12.09 -3.58
C SER A 81 -22.21 -13.23 -3.87
N THR A 82 -22.01 -13.95 -4.96
CA THR A 82 -22.71 -15.20 -5.25
C THR A 82 -21.82 -16.16 -6.05
N ASP A 83 -22.16 -17.43 -6.03
CA ASP A 83 -21.60 -18.52 -6.83
C ASP A 83 -22.50 -18.91 -8.02
N ARG A 84 -23.59 -18.16 -8.25
CA ARG A 84 -24.64 -18.47 -9.23
C ARG A 84 -24.60 -17.61 -10.49
N TYR A 85 -23.56 -16.81 -10.70
CA TYR A 85 -23.45 -16.01 -11.91
C TYR A 85 -23.12 -16.91 -13.11
N PRO A 86 -23.96 -16.95 -14.16
CA PRO A 86 -23.79 -17.89 -15.25
C PRO A 86 -22.51 -17.59 -16.05
N TYR A 87 -21.88 -18.65 -16.59
CA TYR A 87 -20.68 -18.56 -17.43
C TYR A 87 -19.49 -17.83 -16.80
N SER A 88 -19.43 -17.73 -15.46
CA SER A 88 -18.33 -17.10 -14.73
C SER A 88 -17.52 -18.13 -13.94
N GLN A 89 -16.20 -18.00 -13.99
CA GLN A 89 -15.27 -18.86 -13.26
C GLN A 89 -15.41 -18.67 -11.75
N GLN A 90 -15.51 -19.78 -11.02
CA GLN A 90 -15.52 -19.76 -9.56
C GLN A 90 -14.10 -19.66 -9.01
N LEU A 91 -13.90 -18.76 -8.06
CA LEU A 91 -12.68 -18.63 -7.27
C LEU A 91 -13.02 -18.72 -5.77
N SER A 92 -12.04 -19.12 -4.97
CA SER A 92 -12.16 -19.15 -3.52
C SER A 92 -11.92 -17.77 -2.93
N LEU A 93 -12.90 -17.25 -2.19
CA LEU A 93 -12.74 -16.05 -1.37
C LEU A 93 -12.05 -16.42 -0.04
N ASN A 94 -11.11 -15.59 0.41
CA ASN A 94 -10.42 -15.68 1.71
C ASN A 94 -9.46 -16.87 1.93
N GLY A 95 -9.10 -17.62 0.88
CA GLY A 95 -7.91 -18.49 0.82
C GLY A 95 -7.81 -19.67 1.81
N SER A 96 -8.73 -19.83 2.77
CA SER A 96 -8.71 -20.91 3.75
C SER A 96 -9.41 -22.17 3.22
N PRO A 97 -8.73 -23.33 3.11
CA PRO A 97 -9.33 -24.57 2.59
C PRO A 97 -10.56 -25.07 3.37
N SER A 98 -10.64 -24.74 4.66
CA SER A 98 -11.70 -25.20 5.58
C SER A 98 -12.98 -24.33 5.51
N THR A 99 -12.86 -23.09 5.03
CA THR A 99 -13.95 -22.09 5.01
C THR A 99 -14.13 -21.38 3.67
N SER A 100 -13.45 -21.82 2.61
CA SER A 100 -13.43 -21.12 1.32
C SER A 100 -14.81 -21.06 0.66
N LEU A 101 -15.50 -19.94 0.89
CA LEU A 101 -16.67 -19.55 0.12
C LEU A 101 -16.23 -19.38 -1.34
N ARG A 102 -16.78 -20.18 -2.24
CA ARG A 102 -16.57 -19.99 -3.67
C ARG A 102 -17.49 -18.90 -4.18
N VAL A 103 -16.96 -18.03 -5.02
CA VAL A 103 -17.71 -16.93 -5.63
C VAL A 103 -17.35 -16.85 -7.11
N ASN A 104 -18.32 -16.50 -7.94
CA ASN A 104 -18.10 -16.14 -9.34
C ASN A 104 -18.72 -14.77 -9.70
N TYR A 105 -19.20 -14.07 -8.67
CA TYR A 105 -19.60 -12.68 -8.67
C TYR A 105 -19.25 -12.06 -7.33
N ILE A 106 -18.65 -10.88 -7.35
CA ILE A 106 -18.32 -10.10 -6.16
C ILE A 106 -18.33 -8.62 -6.50
N ARG A 107 -18.86 -7.79 -5.59
CA ARG A 107 -18.83 -6.32 -5.69
C ARG A 107 -18.49 -5.71 -4.35
N ASN A 108 -17.69 -4.64 -4.36
CA ASN A 108 -17.35 -3.86 -3.16
C ASN A 108 -18.49 -2.91 -2.79
N SER A 109 -19.61 -3.49 -2.40
CA SER A 109 -20.90 -2.80 -2.39
C SER A 109 -21.13 -1.91 -1.18
N VAL A 110 -20.48 -2.18 -0.05
CA VAL A 110 -20.76 -1.49 1.21
C VAL A 110 -19.47 -1.14 1.95
N LYS A 111 -19.43 0.07 2.51
CA LYS A 111 -18.45 0.49 3.52
C LYS A 111 -19.16 0.55 4.87
N ALA A 112 -18.75 -0.29 5.82
CA ALA A 112 -19.24 -0.23 7.19
C ALA A 112 -18.29 0.63 8.03
N VAL A 113 -18.81 1.69 8.64
CA VAL A 113 -18.07 2.56 9.56
C VAL A 113 -18.56 2.31 10.97
N VAL A 114 -17.65 1.93 11.86
CA VAL A 114 -17.92 1.67 13.28
C VAL A 114 -17.17 2.69 14.12
N ASP A 115 -17.88 3.49 14.91
CA ASP A 115 -17.27 4.40 15.88
C ASP A 115 -16.52 3.57 16.94
N ALA A 116 -15.22 3.83 17.12
CA ALA A 116 -14.40 3.03 18.04
C ALA A 116 -14.69 3.32 19.53
N TYR A 117 -15.35 4.45 19.84
CA TYR A 117 -15.70 4.84 21.20
C TYR A 117 -17.00 4.19 21.67
N ASP A 118 -18.06 4.20 20.85
CA ASP A 118 -19.38 3.67 21.24
C ASP A 118 -19.90 2.49 20.40
N GLY A 119 -19.21 2.15 19.31
CA GLY A 119 -19.57 1.05 18.44
C GLY A 119 -20.79 1.31 17.56
N THR A 120 -21.24 2.55 17.43
CA THR A 120 -22.31 2.93 16.49
C THR A 120 -21.87 2.59 15.07
N ILE A 121 -22.78 1.98 14.29
CA ILE A 121 -22.48 1.47 12.95
C ILE A 121 -23.29 2.26 11.92
N LYS A 122 -22.61 2.69 10.86
CA LYS A 122 -23.24 3.23 9.65
C LYS A 122 -22.78 2.40 8.45
N LEU A 123 -23.73 1.95 7.63
CA LEU A 123 -23.46 1.23 6.40
C LEU A 123 -23.69 2.19 5.22
N TYR A 124 -22.66 2.39 4.41
CA TYR A 124 -22.72 3.25 3.22
C TYR A 124 -22.68 2.37 1.97
N GLN A 125 -23.59 2.59 1.04
CA GLN A 125 -23.61 1.91 -0.24
C GLN A 125 -22.55 2.52 -1.15
N ALA A 126 -21.53 1.76 -1.51
CA ALA A 126 -20.38 2.21 -2.30
C ALA A 126 -20.50 1.89 -3.80
N ASP A 127 -21.19 0.80 -4.15
CA ASP A 127 -21.46 0.43 -5.54
C ASP A 127 -22.97 0.57 -5.81
N LEU A 128 -23.35 1.62 -6.54
CA LEU A 128 -24.74 1.89 -6.91
C LEU A 128 -25.21 1.04 -8.08
N ASP A 129 -24.29 0.41 -8.84
CA ASP A 129 -24.61 -0.42 -9.99
C ASP A 129 -24.81 -1.89 -9.62
N ASP A 130 -24.37 -2.31 -8.43
CA ASP A 130 -24.56 -3.68 -7.95
C ASP A 130 -26.05 -4.03 -7.72
N PRO A 131 -26.66 -4.93 -8.54
CA PRO A 131 -28.06 -5.31 -8.38
C PRO A 131 -28.38 -5.99 -7.04
N ILE A 132 -27.40 -6.67 -6.43
CA ILE A 132 -27.63 -7.38 -5.17
C ILE A 132 -27.83 -6.38 -4.03
N ILE A 133 -26.91 -5.43 -3.86
CA ILE A 133 -27.05 -4.44 -2.78
C ILE A 133 -28.26 -3.53 -2.99
N ARG A 134 -28.57 -3.15 -4.24
CA ARG A 134 -29.77 -2.37 -4.56
C ARG A 134 -31.05 -3.08 -4.12
N THR A 135 -31.08 -4.41 -4.25
CA THR A 135 -32.22 -5.22 -3.81
C THR A 135 -32.32 -5.23 -2.29
N TYR A 136 -31.21 -5.44 -1.58
CA TYR A 136 -31.20 -5.38 -0.10
C TYR A 136 -31.55 -3.99 0.44
N ALA A 137 -31.10 -2.93 -0.21
CA ALA A 137 -31.45 -1.55 0.16
C ALA A 137 -32.95 -1.26 0.03
N LYS A 138 -33.64 -1.90 -0.94
CA LYS A 138 -35.11 -1.84 -1.08
C LYS A 138 -35.83 -2.66 0.00
N ILE A 139 -35.31 -3.85 0.33
CA ILE A 139 -35.89 -4.73 1.36
C ILE A 139 -35.77 -4.13 2.76
N PHE A 140 -34.65 -3.45 3.04
CA PHE A 140 -34.36 -2.81 4.33
C PHE A 140 -34.17 -1.29 4.20
N PRO A 141 -35.27 -0.53 4.04
CA PRO A 141 -35.20 0.92 3.97
C PRO A 141 -34.49 1.50 5.20
N LYS A 142 -33.65 2.53 4.99
CA LYS A 142 -32.86 3.25 6.02
C LYS A 142 -31.68 2.48 6.61
N THR A 143 -31.43 1.22 6.22
CA THR A 143 -30.25 0.47 6.68
C THR A 143 -28.96 0.99 6.03
N PHE A 144 -29.04 1.37 4.76
CA PHE A 144 -27.91 1.87 3.98
C PHE A 144 -28.07 3.37 3.73
N ARG A 145 -26.93 4.08 3.77
CA ARG A 145 -26.79 5.49 3.42
C ARG A 145 -26.07 5.63 2.10
N GLU A 146 -26.27 6.76 1.42
CA GLU A 146 -25.48 7.12 0.24
C GLU A 146 -24.02 7.36 0.63
N LEU A 147 -23.07 7.01 -0.24
CA LEU A 147 -21.64 7.17 0.05
C LEU A 147 -21.29 8.65 0.28
N GLU A 148 -21.99 9.55 -0.41
CA GLU A 148 -21.88 11.00 -0.34
C GLU A 148 -22.26 11.56 1.03
N GLU A 149 -23.07 10.85 1.83
CA GLU A 149 -23.35 11.20 3.23
C GLU A 149 -22.15 10.92 4.17
N MET A 150 -21.13 10.19 3.70
CA MET A 150 -19.96 9.91 4.51
C MET A 150 -19.17 11.20 4.79
N PRO A 151 -18.75 11.45 6.04
CA PRO A 151 -17.91 12.60 6.36
C PRO A 151 -16.66 12.67 5.47
N LYS A 152 -16.33 13.86 4.98
CA LYS A 152 -15.18 14.06 4.06
C LYS A 152 -13.87 13.51 4.60
N GLY A 153 -13.65 13.65 5.91
CA GLY A 153 -12.47 13.10 6.58
C GLY A 153 -12.40 11.57 6.52
N LEU A 154 -13.54 10.86 6.46
CA LEU A 154 -13.55 9.41 6.26
C LEU A 154 -13.42 9.03 4.78
N ILE A 155 -14.03 9.80 3.88
CA ILE A 155 -13.93 9.59 2.42
C ILE A 155 -12.47 9.60 1.96
N SER A 156 -11.67 10.55 2.46
CA SER A 156 -10.23 10.65 2.13
C SER A 156 -9.38 9.48 2.61
N HIS A 157 -9.93 8.60 3.45
CA HIS A 157 -9.26 7.41 3.97
C HIS A 157 -9.87 6.11 3.44
N ILE A 158 -10.82 6.17 2.50
CA ILE A 158 -11.30 4.95 1.84
C ILE A 158 -10.16 4.35 1.02
N ARG A 159 -9.96 3.04 1.13
CA ARG A 159 -9.01 2.30 0.31
C ARG A 159 -9.70 1.20 -0.48
N TYR A 160 -9.06 0.75 -1.54
CA TYR A 160 -9.51 -0.38 -2.32
C TYR A 160 -9.22 -1.67 -1.55
N PRO A 161 -10.18 -2.63 -1.49
CA PRO A 161 -10.06 -3.76 -0.58
C PRO A 161 -9.14 -4.86 -1.13
N GLU A 162 -8.50 -5.61 -0.23
CA GLU A 162 -7.53 -6.62 -0.60
C GLU A 162 -8.16 -7.89 -1.17
N ASP A 163 -9.31 -8.34 -0.67
CA ASP A 163 -9.88 -9.63 -1.09
C ASP A 163 -10.40 -9.59 -2.52
N ILE A 164 -11.17 -8.55 -2.88
CA ILE A 164 -11.63 -8.37 -4.26
C ILE A 164 -10.47 -8.14 -5.22
N PHE A 165 -9.45 -7.37 -4.81
CA PHE A 165 -8.26 -7.16 -5.62
C PHE A 165 -7.47 -8.45 -5.82
N THR A 166 -7.34 -9.28 -4.78
CA THR A 166 -6.74 -10.61 -4.88
C THR A 166 -7.47 -11.48 -5.90
N LEU A 167 -8.81 -11.51 -5.86
CA LEU A 167 -9.60 -12.24 -6.87
C LEU A 167 -9.39 -11.69 -8.29
N GLN A 168 -9.40 -10.35 -8.44
CA GLN A 168 -9.19 -9.68 -9.73
C GLN A 168 -7.81 -9.98 -10.31
N THR A 169 -6.75 -9.92 -9.49
CA THR A 169 -5.40 -10.29 -9.94
C THR A 169 -5.31 -11.78 -10.30
N ALA A 170 -5.93 -12.66 -9.51
CA ALA A 170 -5.93 -14.11 -9.76
C ALA A 170 -6.62 -14.46 -11.07
N ILE A 171 -7.79 -13.89 -11.38
CA ILE A 171 -8.48 -14.12 -12.65
C ILE A 171 -7.68 -13.50 -13.82
N TYR A 172 -7.12 -12.30 -13.62
CA TYR A 172 -6.38 -11.58 -14.65
C TYR A 172 -5.08 -12.26 -15.07
N THR A 173 -4.53 -13.19 -14.28
CA THR A 173 -3.41 -14.05 -14.69
C THR A 173 -3.66 -14.78 -16.02
N THR A 174 -4.92 -15.04 -16.35
CA THR A 174 -5.32 -15.79 -17.55
C THR A 174 -6.18 -14.94 -18.50
N TYR A 175 -7.14 -14.16 -18.00
CA TYR A 175 -8.09 -13.43 -18.85
C TYR A 175 -7.59 -12.09 -19.39
N HIS A 176 -6.30 -11.77 -19.23
CA HIS A 176 -5.69 -10.63 -19.93
C HIS A 176 -5.32 -10.94 -21.39
N MET A 177 -5.40 -12.23 -21.78
CA MET A 177 -5.14 -12.72 -23.13
C MET A 177 -6.44 -12.63 -23.94
N ASP A 178 -6.51 -11.66 -24.85
CA ASP A 178 -7.70 -11.42 -25.67
C ASP A 178 -7.71 -12.26 -26.96
N ASP A 179 -6.56 -12.73 -27.42
CA ASP A 179 -6.45 -13.59 -28.61
C ASP A 179 -6.88 -15.03 -28.29
N PRO A 180 -7.87 -15.61 -29.01
CA PRO A 180 -8.41 -16.93 -28.71
C PRO A 180 -7.38 -18.07 -28.81
N GLN A 181 -6.43 -17.99 -29.74
CA GLN A 181 -5.43 -19.03 -29.95
C GLN A 181 -4.39 -19.00 -28.83
N ILE A 182 -3.90 -17.80 -28.48
CA ILE A 182 -3.00 -17.57 -27.34
C ILE A 182 -3.69 -18.02 -26.03
N PHE A 183 -4.96 -17.67 -25.85
CA PHE A 183 -5.75 -18.05 -24.69
C PHE A 183 -5.93 -19.58 -24.58
N TYR A 184 -6.30 -20.24 -25.68
CA TYR A 184 -6.49 -21.69 -25.73
C TYR A 184 -5.20 -22.45 -25.38
N ASN A 185 -4.06 -21.98 -25.90
CA ASN A 185 -2.75 -22.56 -25.66
C ASN A 185 -2.10 -22.09 -24.34
N LYS A 186 -2.65 -21.07 -23.68
CA LYS A 186 -2.11 -20.42 -22.47
C LYS A 186 -0.67 -19.92 -22.65
N GLU A 187 -0.35 -19.39 -23.83
CA GLU A 187 1.02 -19.03 -24.22
C GLU A 187 1.60 -17.85 -23.42
N ASP A 188 0.79 -16.87 -23.04
CA ASP A 188 1.20 -15.69 -22.24
C ASP A 188 0.59 -15.71 -20.83
N GLN A 189 0.33 -16.90 -20.27
CA GLN A 189 -0.23 -17.00 -18.93
C GLN A 189 0.73 -16.40 -17.90
N TRP A 190 0.21 -15.59 -16.99
CA TRP A 190 0.98 -15.05 -15.86
C TRP A 190 0.73 -15.83 -14.58
N GLU A 191 1.56 -15.59 -13.58
CA GLU A 191 1.47 -16.12 -12.23
C GLU A 191 1.76 -15.00 -11.22
N ILE A 192 1.18 -15.13 -10.03
CA ILE A 192 1.55 -14.30 -8.89
C ILE A 192 2.86 -14.86 -8.33
N PRO A 193 3.93 -14.06 -8.20
CA PRO A 193 5.23 -14.57 -7.78
C PRO A 193 5.16 -15.29 -6.44
N ALA A 194 5.65 -16.53 -6.38
CA ALA A 194 5.85 -17.25 -5.13
C ALA A 194 7.19 -16.87 -4.51
N ILE A 195 7.16 -16.38 -3.27
CA ILE A 195 8.35 -15.99 -2.51
C ILE A 195 8.51 -16.89 -1.28
N SER A 196 9.75 -17.27 -0.97
CA SER A 196 10.04 -17.95 0.29
C SER A 196 10.13 -16.91 1.41
N THR A 197 9.16 -16.91 2.32
CA THR A 197 9.22 -16.14 3.57
C THR A 197 10.01 -16.93 4.63
N SER A 198 10.62 -16.23 5.59
CA SER A 198 11.44 -16.86 6.64
C SER A 198 10.62 -17.73 7.60
N ASN A 199 9.28 -17.59 7.62
CA ASN A 199 8.37 -18.41 8.41
C ASN A 199 8.05 -19.75 7.71
N LYS A 200 9.09 -20.57 7.49
CA LYS A 200 8.98 -21.91 6.88
C LYS A 200 8.06 -22.86 7.68
N GLU A 201 7.84 -22.60 8.97
CA GLU A 201 7.04 -23.44 9.86
C GLU A 201 5.52 -23.38 9.59
N GLN A 202 5.02 -22.33 8.94
CA GLN A 202 3.58 -22.18 8.69
C GLN A 202 3.11 -22.63 7.30
N THR A 203 4.01 -22.74 6.31
CA THR A 203 3.63 -23.00 4.91
C THR A 203 3.99 -24.40 4.40
N GLY A 204 4.49 -25.29 5.26
CA GLY A 204 4.80 -26.68 4.87
C GLY A 204 5.80 -26.79 3.71
N GLY A 205 6.71 -25.83 3.58
CA GLY A 205 7.74 -25.82 2.53
C GLY A 205 7.29 -25.38 1.14
N ARG A 206 6.03 -24.98 0.95
CA ARG A 206 5.59 -24.29 -0.30
C ARG A 206 5.85 -22.79 -0.16
N GLY A 207 6.47 -22.18 -1.18
CA GLY A 207 6.63 -20.73 -1.25
C GLY A 207 5.27 -20.02 -1.17
N GLU A 208 5.20 -18.93 -0.41
CA GLU A 208 3.99 -18.15 -0.24
C GLU A 208 3.84 -17.20 -1.43
N SER A 209 2.69 -17.20 -2.09
CA SER A 209 2.41 -16.22 -3.14
C SER A 209 2.46 -14.81 -2.56
N MET A 210 3.02 -13.86 -3.31
CA MET A 210 2.97 -12.45 -2.92
C MET A 210 1.52 -12.01 -2.71
N ALA A 211 1.29 -11.29 -1.61
CA ALA A 211 0.02 -10.65 -1.32
C ALA A 211 0.02 -9.19 -1.82
N PRO A 212 -1.15 -8.65 -2.19
CA PRO A 212 -1.30 -7.23 -2.50
C PRO A 212 -0.80 -6.35 -1.36
N ARG A 213 -0.25 -5.18 -1.69
CA ARG A 213 0.16 -4.19 -0.67
C ARG A 213 -0.22 -2.78 -1.00
N HIS A 214 -0.65 -2.06 0.03
CA HIS A 214 -0.80 -0.62 -0.05
C HIS A 214 0.55 0.09 0.05
N LEU A 215 0.74 1.11 -0.77
CA LEU A 215 1.92 1.96 -0.80
C LEU A 215 1.57 3.34 -1.34
N ILE A 216 2.38 4.33 -1.00
CA ILE A 216 2.26 5.69 -1.54
C ILE A 216 3.37 5.87 -2.56
N MET A 217 3.02 6.16 -3.81
CA MET A 217 4.00 6.46 -4.84
C MET A 217 3.41 7.29 -5.97
N LYS A 218 4.28 7.91 -6.76
CA LYS A 218 3.90 8.53 -8.03
C LYS A 218 3.83 7.47 -9.13
N LEU A 219 2.63 7.22 -9.66
CA LEU A 219 2.45 6.30 -10.79
C LEU A 219 3.11 6.84 -12.07
N PRO A 220 3.58 5.98 -12.99
CA PRO A 220 4.12 6.41 -14.27
C PRO A 220 3.15 7.31 -15.04
N GLY A 221 3.64 8.47 -15.50
CA GLY A 221 2.84 9.46 -16.23
C GLY A 221 1.94 10.36 -15.39
N GLU A 222 1.76 10.07 -14.10
CA GLU A 222 1.00 10.91 -13.17
C GLU A 222 1.87 12.03 -12.59
N LYS A 223 1.24 13.13 -12.14
CA LYS A 223 1.96 14.31 -11.63
C LYS A 223 2.18 14.31 -10.12
N ALA A 224 1.30 13.65 -9.37
CA ALA A 224 1.29 13.62 -7.92
C ALA A 224 1.39 12.19 -7.38
N GLU A 225 1.84 12.05 -6.14
CA GLU A 225 1.80 10.79 -5.40
C GLU A 225 0.36 10.37 -5.13
N GLU A 226 0.16 9.05 -5.08
CA GLU A 226 -1.13 8.44 -4.80
C GLU A 226 -0.96 7.26 -3.85
N TYR A 227 -1.94 7.07 -2.96
CA TYR A 227 -2.10 5.85 -2.20
C TYR A 227 -2.70 4.76 -3.09
N ILE A 228 -1.98 3.67 -3.31
CA ILE A 228 -2.39 2.59 -4.23
C ILE A 228 -2.25 1.23 -3.57
N LEU A 229 -3.01 0.25 -4.05
CA LEU A 229 -2.85 -1.17 -3.76
C LEU A 229 -2.19 -1.85 -4.96
N MET A 230 -1.08 -2.55 -4.78
CA MET A 230 -0.26 -3.09 -5.88
C MET A 230 -0.04 -4.60 -5.76
N LEU A 231 0.02 -5.30 -6.92
CA LEU A 231 0.58 -6.65 -7.03
C LEU A 231 1.37 -6.85 -8.34
N PRO A 232 2.60 -7.39 -8.30
CA PRO A 232 3.35 -7.75 -9.51
C PRO A 232 2.97 -9.13 -10.09
N PHE A 233 3.30 -9.34 -11.36
CA PHE A 233 3.14 -10.59 -12.11
C PHE A 233 4.45 -11.05 -12.76
N THR A 234 4.62 -12.36 -12.85
CA THR A 234 5.65 -13.02 -13.67
C THR A 234 4.97 -13.90 -14.72
N PRO A 235 5.56 -14.14 -15.91
CA PRO A 235 5.07 -15.19 -16.78
C PRO A 235 5.14 -16.55 -16.10
N ARG A 236 4.25 -17.45 -16.50
CA ARG A 236 4.20 -18.82 -15.97
C ARG A 236 5.54 -19.52 -16.14
N ALA A 237 6.00 -20.14 -15.05
CA ALA A 237 7.29 -20.84 -14.98
C ALA A 237 8.53 -19.97 -15.30
N LYS A 238 8.41 -18.64 -15.26
CA LYS A 238 9.53 -17.70 -15.36
C LYS A 238 9.62 -16.86 -14.10
N ASP A 239 10.82 -16.43 -13.78
CA ASP A 239 11.07 -15.62 -12.57
C ASP A 239 11.27 -14.12 -12.88
N ASN A 240 11.09 -13.66 -14.13
CA ASN A 240 11.20 -12.25 -14.54
C ASN A 240 9.83 -11.57 -14.48
N LEU A 241 9.77 -10.28 -14.13
CA LEU A 241 8.51 -9.53 -14.12
C LEU A 241 7.98 -9.32 -15.54
N SER A 242 6.67 -9.50 -15.71
CA SER A 242 5.95 -9.17 -16.94
C SER A 242 5.06 -7.94 -16.77
N ALA A 243 4.47 -7.77 -15.59
CA ALA A 243 3.54 -6.68 -15.34
C ALA A 243 3.38 -6.42 -13.84
N TRP A 244 2.64 -5.37 -13.54
CA TRP A 244 2.07 -5.11 -12.22
C TRP A 244 0.68 -4.49 -12.40
N MET A 245 -0.22 -4.84 -11.50
CA MET A 245 -1.55 -4.25 -11.41
C MET A 245 -1.62 -3.36 -10.18
N VAL A 246 -2.30 -2.22 -10.33
CA VAL A 246 -2.60 -1.30 -9.24
C VAL A 246 -4.10 -1.04 -9.15
N ALA A 247 -4.62 -0.94 -7.94
CA ALA A 247 -5.88 -0.29 -7.65
C ALA A 247 -5.61 1.06 -7.00
N ARG A 248 -6.25 2.09 -7.56
CA ARG A 248 -6.14 3.48 -7.14
C ARG A 248 -7.08 3.78 -5.98
N ASN A 249 -6.62 4.48 -4.94
CA ASN A 249 -7.43 4.78 -3.74
C ASN A 249 -7.90 6.24 -3.67
N ASP A 250 -7.27 7.17 -4.39
CA ASP A 250 -7.46 8.59 -4.10
C ASP A 250 -8.44 9.29 -5.05
N GLY A 251 -9.33 10.08 -4.46
CA GLY A 251 -10.21 11.01 -5.17
C GLY A 251 -11.04 10.38 -6.29
N GLY A 252 -11.13 11.08 -7.44
CA GLY A 252 -11.87 10.60 -8.61
C GLY A 252 -11.23 9.39 -9.34
N GLN A 253 -10.11 8.87 -8.82
CA GLN A 253 -9.46 7.67 -9.33
C GLN A 253 -9.78 6.43 -8.49
N TYR A 254 -10.44 6.60 -7.34
CA TYR A 254 -10.83 5.50 -6.45
C TYR A 254 -11.48 4.34 -7.22
N GLY A 255 -10.95 3.14 -7.03
CA GLY A 255 -11.47 1.91 -7.63
C GLY A 255 -11.04 1.64 -9.06
N LYS A 256 -10.26 2.53 -9.70
CA LYS A 256 -9.72 2.26 -11.03
C LYS A 256 -8.55 1.29 -10.94
N LEU A 257 -8.63 0.23 -11.74
CA LEU A 257 -7.57 -0.75 -11.90
C LEU A 257 -6.73 -0.39 -13.13
N VAL A 258 -5.41 -0.40 -12.97
CA VAL A 258 -4.46 -0.14 -14.06
C VAL A 258 -3.42 -1.24 -14.07
N VAL A 259 -3.06 -1.71 -15.27
CA VAL A 259 -2.02 -2.72 -15.46
C VAL A 259 -0.90 -2.12 -16.29
N TYR A 260 0.29 -2.11 -15.72
CA TYR A 260 1.51 -1.69 -16.39
C TYR A 260 2.27 -2.93 -16.83
N ARG A 261 2.52 -3.04 -18.13
CA ARG A 261 3.28 -4.16 -18.72
C ARG A 261 4.71 -3.72 -18.96
N PHE A 262 5.67 -4.56 -18.57
CA PHE A 262 7.07 -4.34 -18.89
C PHE A 262 7.37 -4.77 -20.33
N PRO A 263 8.36 -4.15 -21.00
CA PRO A 263 8.79 -4.56 -22.33
C PRO A 263 9.27 -6.02 -22.35
N LYS A 264 8.87 -6.80 -23.36
CA LYS A 264 9.21 -8.23 -23.47
C LYS A 264 10.69 -8.47 -23.83
N ASP A 265 11.36 -7.45 -24.34
CA ASP A 265 12.76 -7.44 -24.78
C ASP A 265 13.75 -7.05 -23.67
N LYS A 266 13.28 -6.45 -22.56
CA LYS A 266 14.12 -6.11 -21.41
C LYS A 266 13.98 -7.14 -20.30
N LEU A 267 15.11 -7.61 -19.77
CA LEU A 267 15.10 -8.47 -18.60
C LEU A 267 14.82 -7.64 -17.34
N VAL A 268 13.65 -7.86 -16.73
CA VAL A 268 13.27 -7.24 -15.47
C VAL A 268 13.26 -8.31 -14.38
N PHE A 269 14.20 -8.21 -13.43
CA PHE A 269 14.32 -9.20 -12.35
C PHE A 269 13.01 -9.33 -11.57
N GLY A 270 12.56 -10.55 -11.30
CA GLY A 270 11.40 -10.76 -10.44
C GLY A 270 11.74 -10.95 -8.97
N PRO A 271 10.71 -10.88 -8.09
CA PRO A 271 10.86 -10.96 -6.65
C PRO A 271 11.70 -12.17 -6.18
N LYS A 272 11.46 -13.34 -6.78
CA LYS A 272 12.19 -14.56 -6.45
C LYS A 272 13.69 -14.47 -6.78
N GLN A 273 14.04 -13.84 -7.89
CA GLN A 273 15.46 -13.64 -8.26
C GLN A 273 16.14 -12.64 -7.33
N VAL A 274 15.47 -11.54 -7.02
CA VAL A 274 16.02 -10.51 -6.12
C VAL A 274 16.21 -11.08 -4.72
N ILE A 275 15.24 -11.83 -4.19
CA ILE A 275 15.38 -12.53 -2.90
C ILE A 275 16.55 -13.52 -2.94
N GLY A 276 16.68 -14.30 -4.01
CA GLY A 276 17.81 -15.22 -4.19
C GLY A 276 19.15 -14.50 -4.14
N ARG A 277 19.29 -13.37 -4.84
CA ARG A 277 20.50 -12.54 -4.84
C ARG A 277 20.79 -11.92 -3.48
N ILE A 278 19.78 -11.40 -2.80
CA ILE A 278 19.89 -10.88 -1.43
C ILE A 278 20.42 -11.96 -0.48
N ASN A 279 19.91 -13.20 -0.58
CA ASN A 279 20.34 -14.29 0.28
C ASN A 279 21.74 -14.82 -0.08
N GLN A 280 22.21 -14.59 -1.31
CA GLN A 280 23.55 -14.96 -1.76
C GLN A 280 24.60 -13.89 -1.48
N ASP A 281 24.18 -12.66 -1.18
CA ASP A 281 25.09 -11.58 -0.80
C ASP A 281 25.83 -11.93 0.50
N ALA A 282 27.16 -11.87 0.46
CA ALA A 282 28.01 -12.33 1.55
C ALA A 282 27.87 -11.47 2.81
N GLU A 283 27.69 -10.17 2.67
CA GLU A 283 27.52 -9.26 3.81
C GLU A 283 26.15 -9.49 4.48
N VAL A 284 25.09 -9.55 3.67
CA VAL A 284 23.73 -9.81 4.13
C VAL A 284 23.63 -11.18 4.81
N SER A 285 24.06 -12.24 4.13
CA SER A 285 23.97 -13.61 4.63
C SER A 285 24.74 -13.79 5.94
N ARG A 286 25.95 -13.24 6.03
CA ARG A 286 26.75 -13.27 7.26
C ARG A 286 26.02 -12.57 8.41
N GLN A 287 25.47 -11.38 8.17
CA GLN A 287 24.81 -10.61 9.21
C GLN A 287 23.52 -11.29 9.70
N ILE A 288 22.69 -11.80 8.78
CA ILE A 288 21.48 -12.55 9.14
C ILE A 288 21.84 -13.78 9.97
N SER A 289 22.86 -14.54 9.57
CA SER A 289 23.31 -15.74 10.32
C SER A 289 23.84 -15.42 11.73
N LEU A 290 24.38 -14.21 11.94
CA LEU A 290 24.84 -13.76 13.26
C LEU A 290 23.67 -13.31 14.15
N TRP A 291 22.62 -12.73 13.56
CA TRP A 291 21.45 -12.26 14.29
C TRP A 291 20.39 -13.33 14.55
N ASP A 292 20.32 -14.34 13.67
CA ASP A 292 19.40 -15.45 13.75
C ASP A 292 20.05 -16.62 14.51
N GLN A 293 20.28 -16.39 15.80
CA GLN A 293 20.93 -17.32 16.73
C GLN A 293 20.09 -17.50 17.99
N ARG A 294 20.40 -18.54 18.78
CA ARG A 294 19.67 -18.88 20.01
C ARG A 294 19.43 -17.64 20.89
N GLY A 295 18.16 -17.32 21.16
CA GLY A 295 17.72 -16.12 21.88
C GLY A 295 17.21 -14.97 21.01
N SER A 296 17.42 -15.00 19.69
CA SER A 296 17.02 -13.95 18.73
C SER A 296 16.56 -14.54 17.40
N GLN A 297 15.54 -13.94 16.80
CA GLN A 297 14.98 -14.34 15.51
C GLN A 297 15.00 -13.15 14.54
N VAL A 298 15.55 -13.37 13.36
CA VAL A 298 15.48 -12.41 12.25
C VAL A 298 14.18 -12.62 11.49
N ILE A 299 13.39 -11.54 11.39
CA ILE A 299 12.19 -11.51 10.56
C ILE A 299 12.55 -10.73 9.32
N GLN A 300 12.69 -11.43 8.20
CA GLN A 300 12.83 -10.79 6.92
C GLN A 300 11.45 -10.30 6.48
N GLY A 301 11.23 -9.00 6.61
CA GLY A 301 10.03 -8.35 6.13
C GLY A 301 9.85 -8.56 4.63
N PRO A 302 8.70 -8.17 4.10
CA PRO A 302 8.38 -8.55 2.77
C PRO A 302 9.05 -7.64 1.72
N LEU A 303 9.26 -8.18 0.51
CA LEU A 303 9.86 -7.42 -0.58
C LEU A 303 8.84 -6.42 -1.15
N LEU A 304 9.25 -5.16 -1.28
CA LEU A 304 8.56 -4.12 -2.02
C LEU A 304 9.25 -3.97 -3.38
N VAL A 305 8.45 -3.93 -4.45
CA VAL A 305 8.91 -3.68 -5.82
C VAL A 305 8.42 -2.29 -6.19
N ILE A 306 9.34 -1.32 -6.26
CA ILE A 306 9.00 0.10 -6.42
C ILE A 306 9.46 0.55 -7.81
N PRO A 307 8.52 0.82 -8.74
CA PRO A 307 8.86 1.43 -10.01
C PRO A 307 9.24 2.90 -9.83
N ILE A 308 10.37 3.28 -10.42
CA ILE A 308 10.84 4.66 -10.49
C ILE A 308 11.23 4.90 -11.96
N GLU A 309 10.46 5.75 -12.64
CA GLU A 309 10.62 6.02 -14.06
C GLU A 309 10.66 4.71 -14.89
N GLU A 310 11.79 4.39 -15.52
CA GLU A 310 11.99 3.20 -16.35
C GLU A 310 12.71 2.04 -15.63
N SER A 311 12.87 2.16 -14.31
CA SER A 311 13.62 1.22 -13.48
C SER A 311 12.85 0.76 -12.25
N LEU A 312 13.34 -0.32 -11.61
CA LEU A 312 12.76 -0.87 -10.40
C LEU A 312 13.77 -0.84 -9.26
N VAL A 313 13.34 -0.33 -8.11
CA VAL A 313 14.05 -0.42 -6.83
C VAL A 313 13.34 -1.44 -5.96
N TYR A 314 14.11 -2.34 -5.37
CA TYR A 314 13.59 -3.35 -4.46
C TYR A 314 13.98 -3.01 -3.04
N VAL A 315 13.01 -3.00 -2.13
CA VAL A 315 13.23 -2.65 -0.73
C VAL A 315 12.72 -3.78 0.15
N ARG A 316 13.56 -4.24 1.09
CA ARG A 316 13.20 -5.28 2.04
C ARG A 316 13.63 -4.91 3.46
N PRO A 317 12.70 -4.66 4.39
CA PRO A 317 13.05 -4.40 5.78
C PRO A 317 13.47 -5.71 6.48
N LEU A 318 14.45 -5.61 7.38
CA LEU A 318 14.88 -6.66 8.30
C LEU A 318 14.55 -6.26 9.72
N TYR A 319 13.75 -7.07 10.39
CA TYR A 319 13.40 -6.89 11.80
C TYR A 319 14.10 -7.92 12.66
N LEU A 320 14.34 -7.57 13.92
CA LEU A 320 14.88 -8.45 14.93
C LEU A 320 13.88 -8.58 16.09
N LYS A 321 13.69 -9.80 16.57
CA LYS A 321 12.82 -10.11 17.70
C LYS A 321 13.53 -11.04 18.68
N ALA A 322 13.38 -10.79 19.98
CA ALA A 322 13.86 -11.72 20.99
C ALA A 322 12.92 -12.95 21.10
N GLU A 323 13.50 -14.12 21.37
CA GLU A 323 12.77 -15.40 21.49
C GLU A 323 11.67 -15.35 22.57
N ALA A 324 11.98 -14.77 23.73
CA ALA A 324 11.02 -14.48 24.78
C ALA A 324 10.33 -13.12 24.55
N GLY A 325 9.27 -13.13 23.73
CA GLY A 325 8.18 -12.14 23.74
C GLY A 325 8.60 -10.67 23.66
N LYS A 326 9.10 -10.22 22.50
CA LYS A 326 9.25 -8.79 22.18
C LYS A 326 8.61 -8.41 20.85
N ILE A 327 8.24 -7.14 20.73
CA ILE A 327 7.79 -6.48 19.49
C ILE A 327 9.00 -6.47 18.53
N PRO A 328 8.85 -6.88 17.26
CA PRO A 328 9.93 -6.79 16.27
C PRO A 328 10.41 -5.35 16.08
N GLU A 329 11.73 -5.15 16.08
CA GLU A 329 12.35 -3.85 15.84
C GLU A 329 13.01 -3.84 14.46
N LEU A 330 12.77 -2.79 13.66
CA LEU A 330 13.48 -2.61 12.39
C LEU A 330 14.97 -2.40 12.69
N LYS A 331 15.83 -3.23 12.11
CA LYS A 331 17.29 -3.12 12.28
C LYS A 331 18.01 -2.70 11.01
N ARG A 332 17.57 -3.18 9.85
CA ARG A 332 18.17 -2.84 8.55
C ARG A 332 17.12 -2.72 7.46
N VAL A 333 17.47 -2.01 6.41
CA VAL A 333 16.77 -1.95 5.13
C VAL A 333 17.73 -2.45 4.06
N ILE A 334 17.33 -3.50 3.37
CA ILE A 334 18.04 -3.99 2.18
C ILE A 334 17.44 -3.29 0.97
N VAL A 335 18.28 -2.64 0.19
CA VAL A 335 17.93 -2.02 -1.09
C VAL A 335 18.66 -2.76 -2.18
N ALA A 336 17.94 -3.17 -3.22
CA ALA A 336 18.54 -3.75 -4.41
C ALA A 336 18.10 -2.99 -5.67
N TYR A 337 19.06 -2.78 -6.56
CA TYR A 337 18.87 -2.15 -7.86
C TYR A 337 19.79 -2.82 -8.87
N GLU A 338 19.22 -3.41 -9.92
CA GLU A 338 19.96 -4.20 -10.90
C GLU A 338 20.87 -5.27 -10.24
N ASN A 339 22.18 -5.09 -10.30
CA ASN A 339 23.18 -5.99 -9.72
C ASN A 339 23.78 -5.49 -8.40
N LYS A 340 23.32 -4.35 -7.88
CA LYS A 340 23.81 -3.76 -6.63
C LYS A 340 22.86 -4.10 -5.48
N ILE A 341 23.43 -4.45 -4.33
CA ILE A 341 22.71 -4.73 -3.09
C ILE A 341 23.39 -3.92 -1.98
N ALA A 342 22.59 -3.27 -1.15
CA ALA A 342 23.03 -2.52 0.02
C ALA A 342 22.14 -2.89 1.20
N MET A 343 22.74 -3.07 2.38
CA MET A 343 22.02 -3.32 3.63
C MET A 343 22.46 -2.30 4.67
N GLU A 344 21.60 -1.34 4.97
CA GLU A 344 21.93 -0.20 5.83
C GLU A 344 20.87 -0.01 6.92
N GLU A 345 21.10 0.90 7.85
CA GLU A 345 20.17 1.15 8.97
C GLU A 345 18.87 1.82 8.52
N THR A 346 18.94 2.64 7.46
CA THR A 346 17.80 3.36 6.90
C THR A 346 17.71 3.17 5.38
N LEU A 347 16.52 3.46 4.84
CA LEU A 347 16.29 3.42 3.39
C LEU A 347 17.17 4.43 2.66
N GLU A 348 17.33 5.63 3.22
CA GLU A 348 18.12 6.72 2.65
C GLU A 348 19.60 6.32 2.54
N ALA A 349 20.16 5.71 3.58
CA ALA A 349 21.53 5.19 3.56
C ALA A 349 21.69 4.06 2.52
N GLY A 350 20.70 3.17 2.40
CA GLY A 350 20.69 2.12 1.38
C GLY A 350 20.66 2.70 -0.04
N LEU A 351 19.78 3.67 -0.30
CA LEU A 351 19.70 4.36 -1.59
C LEU A 351 20.99 5.12 -1.92
N ALA A 352 21.55 5.83 -0.94
CA ALA A 352 22.84 6.52 -1.04
C ALA A 352 23.98 5.56 -1.44
N LYS A 353 24.03 4.36 -0.86
CA LYS A 353 25.05 3.35 -1.20
C LYS A 353 24.87 2.77 -2.61
N ILE A 354 23.63 2.62 -3.07
CA ILE A 354 23.30 2.09 -4.40
C ILE A 354 23.62 3.09 -5.52
N PHE A 355 23.17 4.34 -5.36
CA PHE A 355 23.21 5.37 -6.39
C PHE A 355 24.40 6.34 -6.25
N GLY A 356 25.11 6.29 -5.12
CA GLY A 356 26.09 7.29 -4.73
C GLY A 356 25.40 8.56 -4.21
N THR A 357 25.85 9.10 -3.09
CA THR A 357 25.45 10.44 -2.66
C THR A 357 26.03 11.48 -3.61
N ALA A 358 25.15 12.29 -4.23
CA ALA A 358 25.36 13.72 -4.17
C ALA A 358 25.48 14.09 -2.68
N GLU A 359 26.57 14.75 -2.31
CA GLU A 359 27.03 14.95 -0.92
C GLU A 359 25.98 15.55 0.03
N GLY A 360 26.19 15.30 1.32
CA GLY A 360 25.22 15.44 2.41
C GLY A 360 24.50 16.79 2.52
N GLY A 361 23.19 16.71 2.76
CA GLY A 361 22.37 17.80 3.26
C GLY A 361 21.69 17.39 4.56
N GLN A 362 22.28 17.77 5.69
CA GLN A 362 21.56 17.82 6.97
C GLN A 362 20.35 18.75 6.83
N ALA A 363 19.16 18.23 7.08
CA ALA A 363 17.95 19.06 7.13
C ALA A 363 17.96 19.94 8.40
N LYS A 364 18.07 21.26 8.21
CA LYS A 364 17.52 22.26 9.14
C LYS A 364 16.65 23.27 8.36
N PRO A 365 15.56 23.74 8.98
CA PRO A 365 14.45 24.37 8.28
C PRO A 365 14.79 25.82 7.93
N SER A 366 14.64 26.19 6.66
CA SER A 366 14.69 27.58 6.24
C SER A 366 13.31 28.07 5.86
N GLY A 367 12.93 29.17 6.50
CA GLY A 367 11.67 29.86 6.31
C GLY A 367 11.60 30.63 5.00
N VAL A 368 10.37 31.03 4.73
CA VAL A 368 9.89 31.77 3.57
C VAL A 368 10.57 33.14 3.48
N SER A 369 11.10 33.47 2.31
CA SER A 369 11.00 34.85 1.80
C SER A 369 11.09 34.89 0.27
N ALA A 370 10.11 35.55 -0.32
CA ALA A 370 9.93 35.80 -1.74
C ALA A 370 10.81 36.96 -2.24
N ARG A 371 11.17 36.94 -3.53
CA ARG A 371 11.52 38.10 -4.40
C ARG A 371 11.28 37.65 -5.85
N ILE A 372 10.25 38.13 -6.53
CA ILE A 372 10.16 39.34 -7.37
C ILE A 372 11.22 39.37 -8.49
N ALA A 373 10.73 39.22 -9.73
CA ALA A 373 11.43 39.51 -10.98
C ALA A 373 11.61 41.03 -11.17
N PRO A 374 12.59 41.45 -12.00
CA PRO A 374 12.14 42.00 -13.27
C PRO A 374 12.99 41.64 -14.50
N THR A 375 12.27 41.77 -15.61
CA THR A 375 12.56 41.90 -17.04
C THR A 375 13.86 42.57 -17.47
N GLY A 376 14.37 42.11 -18.63
CA GLY A 376 15.40 42.76 -19.42
C GLY A 376 15.92 41.87 -20.55
N GLU A 377 15.10 41.63 -21.57
CA GLU A 377 15.52 40.97 -22.82
C GLU A 377 16.32 41.96 -23.68
N ALA A 378 17.56 41.58 -24.00
CA ALA A 378 18.31 42.11 -25.13
C ALA A 378 18.72 40.92 -26.00
N ASP A 379 18.38 40.99 -27.28
CA ASP A 379 18.59 39.95 -28.28
C ASP A 379 20.08 39.59 -28.42
N MET A 380 20.43 38.38 -28.01
CA MET A 380 21.74 37.77 -28.26
C MET A 380 21.58 36.63 -29.27
N THR A 381 22.42 36.61 -30.30
CA THR A 381 22.43 35.55 -31.33
C THR A 381 22.89 34.21 -30.76
N LYS A 382 22.49 33.08 -31.38
CA LYS A 382 22.86 31.70 -30.95
C LYS A 382 24.39 31.53 -30.82
N GLU A 383 25.17 32.18 -31.68
CA GLU A 383 26.64 32.19 -31.65
C GLU A 383 27.20 32.91 -30.42
N GLY A 384 26.57 34.00 -29.96
CA GLY A 384 26.96 34.70 -28.74
C GLY A 384 26.71 33.90 -27.47
N LEU A 385 25.63 33.10 -27.44
CA LEU A 385 25.33 32.20 -26.32
C LEU A 385 26.32 31.03 -26.26
N LEU A 386 26.75 30.50 -27.41
CA LEU A 386 27.76 29.44 -27.44
C LEU A 386 29.12 29.94 -26.92
N GLN A 387 29.55 31.14 -27.32
CA GLN A 387 30.78 31.76 -26.82
C GLN A 387 30.74 32.02 -25.31
N GLN A 388 29.61 32.48 -24.78
CA GLN A 388 29.46 32.68 -23.33
C GLN A 388 29.48 31.36 -22.55
N ALA A 389 28.89 30.29 -23.11
CA ALA A 389 28.95 28.96 -22.50
C ALA A 389 30.41 28.45 -22.41
N THR A 390 31.18 28.58 -23.49
CA THR A 390 32.61 28.21 -23.49
C THR A 390 33.41 29.03 -22.48
N GLN A 391 33.16 30.34 -22.38
CA GLN A 391 33.85 31.21 -21.42
C GLN A 391 33.56 30.85 -19.96
N SER A 392 32.30 30.60 -19.61
CA SER A 392 31.94 30.18 -18.24
C SER A 392 32.49 28.79 -17.90
N TYR A 393 32.52 27.87 -18.87
CA TYR A 393 33.16 26.57 -18.66
C TYR A 393 34.68 26.68 -18.41
N GLU A 394 35.40 27.47 -19.22
CA GLU A 394 36.83 27.70 -19.01
C GLU A 394 37.15 28.45 -17.71
N ALA A 395 36.29 29.40 -17.31
CA ALA A 395 36.40 30.10 -16.04
C ALA A 395 36.19 29.15 -14.85
N ALA A 396 35.24 28.22 -14.95
CA ALA A 396 35.04 27.17 -13.94
C ALA A 396 36.27 26.26 -13.82
N ILE A 397 36.85 25.81 -14.94
CA ILE A 397 38.06 24.97 -14.91
C ILE A 397 39.27 25.71 -14.32
N ARG A 398 39.41 27.02 -14.57
CA ARG A 398 40.45 27.84 -13.92
C ARG A 398 40.22 27.96 -12.41
N ALA A 399 38.99 28.29 -11.99
CA ALA A 399 38.64 28.38 -10.58
C ALA A 399 38.85 27.06 -9.83
N GLN A 400 38.56 25.92 -10.48
CA GLN A 400 38.84 24.59 -9.94
C GLN A 400 40.35 24.34 -9.75
N ARG A 401 41.19 24.76 -10.70
CA ARG A 401 42.66 24.62 -10.60
C ARG A 401 43.27 25.54 -9.53
N GLU A 402 42.65 26.69 -9.30
CA GLU A 402 43.06 27.67 -8.29
C GLU A 402 42.49 27.38 -6.89
N GLY A 403 41.61 26.37 -6.77
CA GLY A 403 40.95 26.00 -5.51
C GLY A 403 39.85 26.96 -5.06
N ASP A 404 39.40 27.87 -5.93
CA ASP A 404 38.32 28.83 -5.67
C ASP A 404 36.96 28.18 -5.97
N TRP A 405 36.46 27.42 -4.99
CA TRP A 405 35.19 26.70 -5.10
C TRP A 405 33.96 27.62 -5.15
N GLY A 406 34.06 28.82 -4.60
CA GLY A 406 32.99 29.83 -4.67
C GLY A 406 32.78 30.28 -6.11
N ARG A 407 33.88 30.66 -6.78
CA ARG A 407 33.85 31.08 -8.18
C ARG A 407 33.52 29.94 -9.14
N TYR A 408 33.97 28.72 -8.85
CA TYR A 408 33.56 27.53 -9.60
C TYR A 408 32.03 27.34 -9.58
N GLY A 409 31.40 27.43 -8.40
CA GLY A 409 29.96 27.30 -8.26
C GLY A 409 29.17 28.36 -9.02
N GLU A 410 29.64 29.61 -9.01
CA GLU A 410 29.03 30.72 -9.75
C GLU A 410 29.11 30.51 -11.27
N GLU A 411 30.26 30.09 -11.79
CA GLU A 411 30.46 29.89 -13.24
C GLU A 411 29.71 28.65 -13.77
N ILE A 412 29.61 27.57 -12.98
CA ILE A 412 28.80 26.40 -13.35
C ILE A 412 27.31 26.73 -13.37
N LYS A 413 26.83 27.54 -12.40
CA LYS A 413 25.44 28.01 -12.40
C LYS A 413 25.15 28.87 -13.61
N ARG A 414 26.05 29.80 -13.94
CA ARG A 414 25.96 30.66 -15.13
C ARG A 414 25.94 29.85 -16.43
N LEU A 415 26.77 28.81 -16.53
CA LEU A 415 26.76 27.87 -17.66
C LEU A 415 25.40 27.18 -17.81
N GLY A 416 24.81 26.70 -16.72
CA GLY A 416 23.48 26.06 -16.72
C GLY A 416 22.36 27.00 -17.22
N GLU A 417 22.41 28.28 -16.84
CA GLU A 417 21.46 29.29 -17.31
C GLU A 417 21.61 29.57 -18.82
N ILE A 418 22.84 29.59 -19.36
CA ILE A 418 23.10 29.79 -20.79
C ILE A 418 22.64 28.58 -21.61
N LEU A 419 22.91 27.36 -21.14
CA LEU A 419 22.48 26.12 -21.80
C LEU A 419 20.96 25.97 -21.83
N SER A 420 20.28 26.40 -20.76
CA SER A 420 18.81 26.44 -20.70
C SER A 420 18.22 27.42 -21.73
N LYS A 421 18.87 28.57 -21.95
CA LYS A 421 18.46 29.53 -23.00
C LYS A 421 18.72 28.99 -24.42
N LEU A 422 19.77 28.18 -24.60
CA LEU A 422 20.07 27.50 -25.86
C LEU A 422 19.04 26.39 -26.19
N SER A 423 18.65 25.56 -25.21
CA SER A 423 17.68 24.47 -25.41
C SER A 423 16.27 24.96 -25.72
N LEU A 424 15.85 26.07 -25.09
CA LEU A 424 14.58 26.74 -25.39
C LEU A 424 14.54 27.28 -26.83
N ARG A 425 15.69 27.63 -27.42
CA ARG A 425 15.80 28.15 -28.80
C ARG A 425 16.12 27.10 -29.86
N SER A 426 16.40 25.84 -29.49
CA SER A 426 16.49 24.72 -30.43
C SER A 426 15.16 24.00 -30.63
N SER A 427 14.16 24.32 -29.80
CA SER A 427 12.82 23.70 -29.80
C SER A 427 11.76 24.53 -30.56
N ASN A 428 12.19 25.68 -31.12
CA ASN A 428 11.52 26.50 -32.14
C ASN A 428 12.43 26.55 -33.37
#